data_AF-A0A8T5BE94-F1
#
_entry.id   AF-A0A8T5BE94-F1
#
_cell.length_a   1.000
_cell.length_b   1.000
_cell.length_c   1.000
_cell.angle_alpha   90.00
_cell.angle_beta   90.00
_cell.angle_gamma   90.00
#
_symmetry.space_group_name_H-M   'P 1'
#
loop_
_entity.id
_entity.type
_entity.pdbx_description
1 polymer ?
#
loop_
_entity_poly.entity_id
_entity_poly.type
_entity_poly.pdbx_seq_one_letter_code
_entity_poly.pdbx_strand_id
1 'polypeptide(L)' 'MVQIARDLGAKILIPMHWDLWSFSLENPNLVEREVKLRKYKIKTIILRIGEKYSYSK' A
#
# COMPACT_ATOMS: atom_id res chain seq x y z
N MET A 1 7.73 -3.02 2.12
CA MET A 1 6.33 -2.85 2.62
C MET A 1 5.46 -4.10 2.46
N VAL A 2 5.38 -4.70 1.26
CA VAL A 2 4.46 -5.84 1.01
C VAL A 2 4.77 -7.08 1.84
N GLN A 3 6.05 -7.42 2.05
CA GLN A 3 6.45 -8.54 2.93
C GLN A 3 6.03 -8.32 4.38
N ILE A 4 6.27 -7.13 4.94
CA ILE A 4 5.88 -6.78 6.31
C ILE A 4 4.36 -6.92 6.49
N ALA A 5 3.57 -6.43 5.53
CA ALA A 5 2.11 -6.56 5.58
C ALA A 5 1.65 -8.02 5.56
N ARG A 6 2.33 -8.89 4.81
CA ARG A 6 2.09 -10.34 4.84
C ARG A 6 2.43 -10.93 6.20
N ASP A 7 3.61 -10.63 6.72
CA ASP A 7 4.11 -11.23 7.97
C ASP A 7 3.25 -10.81 9.17
N LEU A 8 2.68 -9.61 9.13
CA LEU A 8 1.70 -9.11 10.09
C LEU A 8 0.28 -9.67 9.88
N GLY A 9 0.03 -10.44 8.82
CA GLY A 9 -1.31 -10.91 8.45
C GLY A 9 -2.28 -9.76 8.15
N ALA A 10 -1.78 -8.63 7.66
CA ALA A 10 -2.56 -7.43 7.45
C ALA A 10 -3.61 -7.62 6.35
N LYS A 11 -4.85 -7.22 6.62
CA LYS A 11 -5.93 -7.23 5.62
C LYS A 11 -5.82 -6.07 4.63
N ILE A 12 -5.23 -4.96 5.07
CA ILE A 12 -5.15 -3.70 4.34
C ILE A 12 -3.71 -3.17 4.40
N LEU A 13 -3.19 -2.72 3.27
CA LEU A 13 -1.92 -2.03 3.13
C LEU A 13 -2.16 -0.64 2.54
N ILE A 14 -1.76 0.39 3.28
CA ILE A 14 -1.79 1.78 2.82
C ILE A 14 -0.33 2.24 2.70
N PRO A 15 0.25 2.30 1.48
CA PRO A 15 1.59 2.85 1.31
C PRO A 15 1.58 4.34 1.60
N MET A 16 2.44 4.77 2.52
CA MET A 16 2.67 6.17 2.84
C MET A 16 4.05 6.61 2.37
N HIS A 17 4.28 7.92 2.25
CA HIS A 17 5.56 8.55 1.88
C HIS A 17 6.04 8.30 0.44
N TRP A 18 5.12 8.07 -0.51
CA TRP A 18 5.47 7.93 -1.93
C TRP A 18 5.42 9.25 -2.73
N ASP A 19 4.72 10.27 -2.24
CA ASP A 19 4.45 11.54 -2.97
C ASP A 19 5.20 12.76 -2.40
N LEU A 20 5.69 12.67 -1.16
CA LEU A 20 6.20 13.83 -0.41
C LEU A 20 7.69 14.13 -0.60
N TRP A 21 8.47 13.18 -1.11
CA TRP A 21 9.92 13.31 -1.19
C TRP A 21 10.36 13.29 -2.65
N SER A 22 11.16 14.27 -3.06
CA SER A 22 11.74 14.35 -4.42
C SER A 22 12.57 13.11 -4.81
N PHE A 23 12.96 12.29 -3.83
CA PHE A 23 13.69 11.04 -3.99
C PHE A 23 12.83 9.77 -3.84
N SER A 24 11.54 9.87 -3.48
CA SER A 24 10.64 8.71 -3.44
C SER A 24 10.16 8.37 -4.86
N LEU A 25 11.04 7.77 -5.65
CA LEU A 25 10.76 7.26 -7.00
C LEU A 25 9.89 5.98 -7.00
N GLU A 26 9.30 5.59 -5.87
CA GLU A 26 8.44 4.43 -5.79
C GLU A 26 7.03 4.80 -6.25
N ASN A 27 6.73 4.47 -7.52
CA ASN A 27 5.37 4.54 -8.03
C ASN A 27 4.47 3.62 -7.16
N PRO A 28 3.47 4.17 -6.44
CA PRO A 28 2.64 3.39 -5.50
C PRO A 28 1.86 2.27 -6.18
N ASN A 29 1.65 2.36 -7.51
CA ASN A 29 1.02 1.30 -8.29
C ASN A 29 1.88 0.02 -8.38
N LEU A 30 3.20 0.13 -8.15
CA LEU A 30 4.09 -1.05 -8.05
C LEU A 30 3.77 -1.89 -6.81
N VAL A 31 3.33 -1.26 -5.72
CA VAL A 31 2.92 -1.97 -4.49
C VAL A 31 1.67 -2.83 -4.78
N GLU A 32 0.69 -2.26 -5.48
CA GLU A 32 -0.52 -2.99 -5.88
C GLU A 32 -0.18 -4.15 -6.83
N ARG A 33 0.72 -3.90 -7.80
CA ARG A 33 1.21 -4.93 -8.73
C ARG A 33 1.91 -6.07 -8.00
N GLU A 34 2.79 -5.78 -7.04
CA GLU A 34 3.50 -6.81 -6.26
C GLU A 34 2.54 -7.66 -5.43
N VAL A 35 1.52 -7.05 -4.81
CA VAL A 35 0.48 -7.77 -4.07
C VAL A 35 -0.29 -8.72 -5.00
N LYS A 36 -0.65 -8.27 -6.20
CA LYS A 36 -1.33 -9.08 -7.22
C LYS A 36 -0.45 -10.22 -7.73
N LEU A 37 0.79 -9.94 -8.11
CA LEU A 37 1.74 -10.94 -8.62
C LEU A 37 1.99 -12.06 -7.61
N ARG A 38 2.09 -11.71 -6.32
CA ARG A 38 2.33 -12.68 -5.24
C ARG A 38 1.05 -13.33 -4.71
N LYS A 39 -0.12 -12.99 -5.28
CA LYS A 39 -1.45 -13.50 -4.91
C LYS A 39 -1.76 -13.34 -3.41
N TYR A 40 -1.29 -12.25 -2.81
CA TYR A 40 -1.57 -11.98 -1.40
C TYR A 40 -3.01 -11.50 -1.22
N LYS A 41 -3.69 -11.99 -0.19
CA LYS A 41 -5.05 -11.56 0.19
C LYS A 41 -5.03 -10.23 0.96
N ILE A 42 -4.27 -9.26 0.45
CA ILE A 42 -4.08 -7.94 1.06
C ILE A 42 -4.73 -6.91 0.15
N LYS A 43 -5.63 -6.08 0.69
CA LYS A 43 -6.20 -4.96 -0.05
C LYS A 43 -5.21 -3.79 -0.01
N THR A 44 -4.69 -3.38 -1.16
CA THR A 44 -3.83 -2.19 -1.25
C THR A 44 -4.70 -0.97 -1.49
N ILE A 45 -4.49 0.10 -0.73
CA ILE A 45 -5.23 1.36 -0.85
C ILE A 45 -4.23 2.49 -0.97
N ILE A 46 -4.12 3.05 -2.17
CA ILE A 46 -3.26 4.20 -2.45
C ILE A 46 -4.06 5.46 -2.11
N LEU A 47 -3.58 6.22 -1.13
CA LEU A 47 -4.16 7.52 -0.76
C LEU A 47 -3.24 8.64 -1.22
N ARG A 48 -3.84 9.67 -1.81
CA ARG A 48 -3.21 10.96 -2.09
C ARG A 48 -3.33 11.89 -0.89
N ILE A 49 -2.51 12.96 -0.87
CA ILE A 49 -2.56 13.97 0.18
C ILE A 49 -3.97 14.56 0.27
N GLY A 50 -4.57 14.50 1.47
CA GLY A 50 -5.93 14.96 1.73
C GLY A 50 -7.03 13.91 1.56
N GLU A 51 -6.74 12.75 0.98
CA GLU A 51 -7.70 11.65 0.92
C GLU A 51 -7.82 10.93 2.27
N LYS A 52 -9.03 10.43 2.55
CA LYS A 52 -9.33 9.69 3.77
C LYS A 52 -9.82 8.29 3.43
N TYR A 53 -9.30 7.31 4.17
CA TYR A 53 -9.86 5.97 4.19
C TYR A 53 -10.57 5.69 5.52
N SER A 54 -11.83 5.29 5.44
CA SER A 54 -12.60 4.82 6.60
C SER A 54 -12.62 3.29 6.59
N TYR A 55 -12.15 2.68 7.68
CA TYR A 55 -12.24 1.24 7.87
C TYR A 55 -13.46 0.89 8.73
N SER A 56 -14.37 0.10 8.17
CA SER A 56 -15.48 -0.51 8.92
C SER A 56 -15.21 -1.99 9.09
N LYS A 57 -15.51 -2.51 10.29
CA LYS A 57 -15.29 -3.90 10.68
C LYS A 57 -16.32 -4.84 10.07
#